data_AF-A0A1Q5XL13-F1
#
_entry.id   AF-A0A1Q5XL13-F1
#
_cell.length_a   1.000
_cell.length_b   1.000
_cell.length_c   1.000
_cell.angle_alpha   90.00
_cell.angle_beta   90.00
_cell.angle_gamma   90.00
#
_symmetry.space_group_name_H-M   'P 1'
#
loop_
_entity.id
_entity.type
_entity.pdbx_description
1 polymer ?
#
loop_
_entity_poly.entity_id
_entity_poly.type
_entity_poly.pdbx_seq_one_letter_code
_entity_poly.pdbx_strand_id
1 'polypeptide(L)'
;MIITKEMIQASYGYAKQVFHKQLDKTTAVNNLFRQFGMHRGSAGDYIGAFCAMMSGDKYTRTINTEATWHYLENINKDYGPDQLKIALKAVKKHTEYYGNLGHGKLRSIEKLLESF
;
A
#
# COMPACT_ATOMS: atom_id res chain seq x y z
N MET A 1 10.45 12.44 -5.05
CA MET A 1 9.30 12.85 -5.89
C MET A 1 8.08 13.03 -5.01
N ILE A 2 7.12 13.87 -5.42
CA ILE A 2 5.82 13.94 -4.77
C ILE A 2 4.92 12.88 -5.41
N ILE A 3 4.24 12.08 -4.60
CA ILE A 3 3.24 11.11 -5.07
C ILE A 3 1.89 11.82 -5.17
N THR A 4 1.27 11.81 -6.35
CA THR A 4 -0.03 12.45 -6.59
C THR A 4 -1.19 11.52 -6.24
N LYS A 5 -2.40 12.08 -6.05
CA LYS A 5 -3.64 11.31 -5.87
C LYS A 5 -3.89 10.33 -7.02
N GLU A 6 -3.61 10.77 -8.25
CA GLU A 6 -3.76 9.94 -9.44
C GLU A 6 -2.80 8.74 -9.41
N MET A 7 -1.54 8.94 -8.99
CA MET A 7 -0.59 7.83 -8.82
C MET A 7 -1.04 6.86 -7.71
N ILE A 8 -1.65 7.35 -6.64
CA ILE A 8 -2.20 6.51 -5.56
C ILE A 8 -3.32 5.61 -6.11
N GLN A 9 -4.28 6.20 -6.82
CA GLN A 9 -5.40 5.46 -7.41
C GLN A 9 -4.92 4.46 -8.47
N ALA A 10 -4.04 4.88 -9.37
CA ALA A 10 -3.47 4.02 -10.40
C ALA A 10 -2.68 2.86 -9.78
N SER A 11 -1.86 3.13 -8.76
CA SER A 11 -1.06 2.09 -8.10
C SER A 11 -1.93 1.06 -7.38
N TYR A 12 -3.05 1.47 -6.77
CA TYR A 12 -4.05 0.54 -6.22
C TYR A 12 -4.60 -0.39 -7.31
N GLY A 13 -5.04 0.17 -8.43
CA GLY A 13 -5.59 -0.59 -9.56
C GLY A 13 -4.60 -1.59 -10.14
N TYR A 14 -3.35 -1.18 -10.35
CA TYR A 14 -2.29 -2.09 -10.82
C TYR A 14 -1.90 -3.12 -9.77
N ALA A 15 -1.86 -2.75 -8.49
CA ALA A 15 -1.53 -3.69 -7.42
C ALA A 15 -2.58 -4.79 -7.26
N LYS A 16 -3.87 -4.49 -7.45
CA LYS A 16 -4.95 -5.50 -7.53
C LYS A 16 -4.68 -6.51 -8.65
N GLN A 17 -4.35 -6.04 -9.85
CA GLN A 17 -4.07 -6.93 -10.98
C GLN A 17 -2.85 -7.82 -10.69
N VAL A 18 -1.81 -7.27 -10.05
CA VAL A 18 -0.64 -8.04 -9.64
C VAL A 18 -0.99 -9.11 -8.61
N PHE A 19 -1.75 -8.75 -7.58
CA PHE A 19 -2.16 -9.69 -6.54
C PHE A 19 -2.99 -10.85 -7.10
N HIS A 20 -3.91 -10.56 -8.02
CA HIS A 20 -4.75 -11.56 -8.71
C HIS A 20 -4.05 -12.28 -9.87
N LYS A 21 -2.73 -12.08 -10.04
CA LYS A 21 -1.91 -12.69 -11.10
C LYS A 21 -2.40 -12.38 -12.53
N GLN A 22 -3.12 -11.27 -12.70
CA GLN A 22 -3.60 -10.79 -14.00
C GLN A 22 -2.54 -9.97 -14.73
N LEU A 23 -1.56 -9.43 -14.00
CA LEU A 23 -0.44 -8.64 -14.52
C LEU A 23 0.81 -8.93 -13.70
N ASP A 24 1.97 -9.04 -14.32
CA ASP A 24 3.22 -9.18 -13.56
C ASP A 24 3.66 -7.83 -12.95
N LYS A 25 4.41 -7.90 -11.83
CA LYS A 25 4.87 -6.72 -11.10
C LYS A 25 5.74 -5.79 -11.95
N THR A 26 6.58 -6.34 -12.83
CA THR A 26 7.50 -5.55 -13.64
C THR A 26 6.72 -4.72 -14.66
N THR A 27 5.72 -5.32 -15.31
CA THR A 27 4.82 -4.61 -16.24
C THR A 27 3.97 -3.57 -15.51
N ALA A 28 3.44 -3.88 -14.33
CA ALA A 28 2.71 -2.91 -13.51
C ALA A 28 3.55 -1.67 -13.15
N VAL A 29 4.81 -1.89 -12.71
CA VAL A 29 5.76 -0.80 -12.42
C VAL A 29 6.09 0.01 -13.67
N ASN A 30 6.30 -0.66 -14.82
CA ASN A 30 6.54 0.00 -16.10
C ASN A 30 5.35 0.89 -16.52
N ASN A 31 4.12 0.40 -16.36
CA ASN A 31 2.92 1.13 -16.72
C ASN A 31 2.71 2.35 -15.82
N LEU A 32 2.88 2.20 -14.50
CA LEU A 32 2.83 3.32 -13.55
C LEU A 32 3.85 4.42 -13.88
N PHE A 33 5.06 4.02 -14.25
CA PHE A 33 6.09 4.97 -14.67
C PHE A 33 5.73 5.68 -15.99
N ARG A 34 5.33 4.92 -17.02
CA ARG A 34 5.08 5.47 -18.36
C ARG A 34 3.82 6.32 -18.44
N GLN A 35 2.75 5.92 -17.76
CA GLN A 35 1.43 6.55 -17.88
C GLN A 35 1.23 7.66 -16.86
N PHE A 36 1.78 7.51 -15.65
CA PHE A 36 1.52 8.42 -14.53
C PHE A 36 2.79 9.12 -14.02
N GLY A 37 3.97 8.82 -14.59
CA GLY A 37 5.24 9.40 -14.15
C GLY A 37 5.70 8.92 -12.77
N MET A 38 5.09 7.87 -12.21
CA MET A 38 5.44 7.38 -10.87
C MET A 38 6.81 6.71 -10.90
N HIS A 39 7.76 7.18 -10.07
CA HIS A 39 9.10 6.59 -10.03
C HIS A 39 9.02 5.10 -9.72
N ARG A 40 9.81 4.31 -10.44
CA ARG A 40 9.75 2.83 -10.44
C ARG A 40 9.91 2.22 -9.05
N GLY A 41 10.81 2.78 -8.24
CA GLY A 41 11.00 2.34 -6.85
C GLY A 41 9.74 2.58 -6.00
N SER A 42 9.12 3.75 -6.12
CA SER A 42 7.87 4.07 -5.42
C SER A 42 6.73 3.19 -5.91
N ALA A 43 6.60 2.97 -7.22
CA ALA A 43 5.60 2.06 -7.78
C ALA A 43 5.77 0.62 -7.22
N GLY A 44 7.01 0.13 -7.14
CA GLY A 44 7.32 -1.18 -6.59
C GLY A 44 7.02 -1.31 -5.10
N ASP A 45 7.29 -0.25 -4.32
CA ASP A 45 6.98 -0.15 -2.89
C ASP A 45 5.46 -0.14 -2.66
N TYR A 46 4.71 0.63 -3.46
CA TYR A 46 3.25 0.74 -3.36
C TYR A 46 2.53 -0.57 -3.74
N ILE A 47 2.92 -1.21 -4.84
CA ILE A 47 2.40 -2.54 -5.22
C ILE A 47 2.72 -3.57 -4.13
N GLY A 48 3.95 -3.54 -3.59
CA GLY A 48 4.37 -4.43 -2.53
C GLY A 48 3.56 -4.27 -1.25
N ALA A 49 3.30 -3.02 -0.84
CA ALA A 49 2.49 -2.72 0.34
C ALA A 49 1.06 -3.25 0.19
N PHE A 50 0.42 -3.06 -0.97
CA PHE A 50 -0.91 -3.65 -1.22
C PHE A 50 -0.89 -5.18 -1.11
N CYS A 51 0.08 -5.85 -1.74
CA CYS A 51 0.16 -7.32 -1.69
C CYS A 51 0.35 -7.81 -0.24
N ALA A 52 1.18 -7.12 0.54
CA ALA A 52 1.37 -7.42 1.96
C ALA A 52 0.08 -7.19 2.77
N MET A 53 -0.66 -6.11 2.49
CA MET A 53 -1.99 -5.86 3.09
C MET A 53 -2.97 -6.98 2.80
N MET A 54 -3.04 -7.47 1.55
CA MET A 54 -3.94 -8.55 1.18
C MET A 54 -3.58 -9.88 1.84
N SER A 55 -2.30 -10.15 2.09
CA SER A 55 -1.82 -11.38 2.76
C SER A 55 -1.73 -11.25 4.29
N GLY A 56 -1.89 -10.05 4.85
CA GLY A 56 -1.70 -9.80 6.29
C GLY A 56 -0.23 -9.79 6.74
N ASP A 57 0.70 -9.62 5.79
CA ASP A 57 2.14 -9.66 6.02
C ASP A 57 2.73 -8.28 6.31
N LYS A 58 3.89 -8.25 6.97
CA LYS A 58 4.62 -6.99 7.17
C LYS A 58 5.22 -6.53 5.85
N TYR A 59 5.23 -5.22 5.63
CA TYR A 59 6.04 -4.58 4.59
C TYR A 59 7.04 -3.63 5.25
N THR A 60 8.21 -3.44 4.65
CA THR A 60 9.32 -2.67 5.25
C THR A 60 9.53 -1.31 4.60
N ARG A 61 8.90 -1.09 3.44
CA ARG A 61 8.99 0.13 2.64
C ARG A 61 7.74 0.97 2.86
N THR A 62 7.91 2.20 3.33
CA THR A 62 6.79 3.07 3.71
C THR A 62 6.12 3.67 2.47
N ILE A 63 4.79 3.61 2.44
CA ILE A 63 3.96 4.42 1.55
C ILE A 63 3.36 5.57 2.35
N ASN A 64 2.96 6.66 1.68
CA ASN A 64 2.43 7.81 2.41
C ASN A 64 1.07 7.50 3.08
N THR A 65 0.70 8.30 4.07
CA THR A 65 -0.54 8.12 4.85
C THR A 65 -1.80 8.16 3.98
N GLU A 66 -1.83 9.05 2.98
CA GLU A 66 -2.96 9.18 2.05
C GLU A 66 -3.18 7.89 1.24
N ALA A 67 -2.09 7.28 0.76
CA ALA A 67 -2.13 6.01 0.05
C ALA A 67 -2.56 4.86 0.97
N THR A 68 -2.07 4.85 2.20
CA THR A 68 -2.48 3.84 3.20
C THR A 68 -3.98 3.92 3.47
N TRP A 69 -4.52 5.12 3.68
CA TRP A 69 -5.97 5.32 3.86
C TRP A 69 -6.73 4.87 2.62
N HIS A 70 -6.30 5.31 1.43
CA HIS A 70 -6.96 4.95 0.18
C HIS A 70 -6.98 3.43 -0.03
N TYR A 71 -5.89 2.73 0.28
CA TYR A 71 -5.81 1.28 0.12
C TYR A 71 -6.74 0.57 1.09
N LEU A 72 -6.74 0.93 2.38
CA LEU A 72 -7.62 0.33 3.38
C LEU A 72 -9.10 0.56 3.05
N GLU A 73 -9.47 1.79 2.68
CA GLU A 73 -10.84 2.13 2.32
C GLU A 73 -11.31 1.32 1.09
N ASN A 74 -10.50 1.24 0.04
CA ASN A 74 -10.88 0.50 -1.17
C ASN A 74 -10.79 -1.01 -0.99
N ILE A 75 -9.90 -1.53 -0.14
CA ILE A 75 -9.88 -2.95 0.22
C ILE A 75 -11.21 -3.32 0.89
N ASN A 76 -11.71 -2.49 1.81
CA ASN A 76 -13.00 -2.73 2.45
C ASN A 76 -14.15 -2.72 1.44
N LYS A 77 -14.14 -1.75 0.51
CA LYS A 77 -15.18 -1.64 -0.55
C LYS A 77 -15.15 -2.84 -1.51
N ASP A 78 -13.97 -3.28 -1.92
CA ASP A 78 -13.80 -4.30 -2.96
C ASP A 78 -13.86 -5.74 -2.44
N TYR A 79 -13.40 -5.98 -1.21
CA TYR A 79 -13.21 -7.32 -0.64
C TYR A 79 -13.94 -7.54 0.69
N GLY A 80 -14.53 -6.49 1.25
CA GLY A 80 -15.33 -6.56 2.47
C GLY A 80 -14.53 -6.47 3.78
N PRO A 81 -15.25 -6.49 4.91
CA PRO A 81 -14.69 -6.18 6.23
C PRO A 81 -13.68 -7.22 6.73
N ASP A 82 -13.81 -8.48 6.33
CA ASP A 82 -12.85 -9.52 6.75
C ASP A 82 -11.48 -9.34 6.10
N GLN A 83 -11.45 -8.94 4.82
CA GLN A 83 -10.20 -8.61 4.15
C GLN A 83 -9.61 -7.30 4.70
N LEU A 84 -10.45 -6.33 5.08
CA LEU A 84 -10.00 -5.12 5.79
C LEU A 84 -9.27 -5.48 7.08
N LYS A 85 -9.78 -6.41 7.91
CA LYS A 85 -9.10 -6.85 9.14
C LYS A 85 -7.69 -7.41 8.86
N ILE A 86 -7.54 -8.17 7.78
CA ILE A 86 -6.25 -8.70 7.32
C ILE A 86 -5.31 -7.56 6.94
N ALA A 87 -5.80 -6.58 6.17
CA ALA A 87 -5.03 -5.40 5.77
C ALA A 87 -4.61 -4.55 6.97
N LEU A 88 -5.50 -4.29 7.93
CA LEU A 88 -5.18 -3.56 9.16
C LEU A 88 -4.07 -4.26 9.95
N LYS A 89 -4.10 -5.60 10.02
CA LYS A 89 -3.03 -6.40 10.65
C LYS A 89 -1.68 -6.20 9.97
N ALA A 90 -1.63 -6.17 8.63
CA ALA A 90 -0.40 -5.90 7.89
C ALA A 90 0.16 -4.50 8.19
N VAL A 91 -0.70 -3.47 8.18
CA VAL A 91 -0.31 -2.09 8.47
C VAL A 91 0.18 -1.95 9.92
N LYS A 92 -0.48 -2.60 10.88
CA LYS A 92 -0.01 -2.66 12.28
C LYS A 92 1.37 -3.30 12.40
N LYS A 93 1.61 -4.44 11.74
CA LYS A 93 2.95 -5.07 11.70
C LYS A 93 4.00 -4.14 11.09
N HIS A 94 3.63 -3.34 10.09
CA HIS A 94 4.52 -2.36 9.47
C HIS A 94 4.89 -1.22 10.44
N THR A 95 3.92 -0.64 11.15
CA THR A 95 4.19 0.44 12.13
C THR A 95 5.04 -0.07 13.31
N GLU A 96 4.76 -1.27 13.81
CA GLU A 96 5.56 -1.94 14.83
C GLU A 96 7.00 -2.18 14.37
N TYR A 97 7.17 -2.74 13.16
CA TYR A 97 8.49 -2.95 12.56
C TYR A 97 9.29 -1.65 12.48
N TYR A 98 8.67 -0.57 11.97
CA TYR A 98 9.35 0.71 11.79
C TYR A 98 9.71 1.36 13.14
N GLY A 99 8.82 1.26 14.14
CA GLY A 99 9.08 1.74 15.49
C GLY A 99 10.28 1.07 16.16
N ASN A 100 10.53 -0.21 15.84
CA ASN A 100 11.66 -0.96 16.36
C ASN A 100 13.01 -0.61 15.69
N LEU A 101 13.01 0.11 14.56
CA LEU A 101 14.25 0.54 13.90
C LEU A 101 14.93 1.73 14.60
N GLY A 102 14.28 2.37 15.58
CA GLY A 102 14.84 3.52 16.29
C GLY A 102 14.87 4.82 15.48
N HIS A 103 14.33 4.84 14.25
CA HIS A 103 14.26 6.02 13.37
C HIS A 103 13.00 6.88 13.59
N GLY A 104 12.25 6.62 14.66
CA GLY A 104 10.98 7.26 14.95
C GLY A 104 9.77 6.36 14.67
N LYS A 105 8.57 6.89 14.93
CA LYS A 105 7.29 6.17 14.76
C LYS A 105 6.49 6.74 13.61
N LEU A 106 5.69 5.89 12.95
CA LEU A 106 4.78 6.29 11.89
C LEU A 106 3.45 6.80 12.47
N ARG A 107 3.50 7.83 13.32
CA ARG A 107 2.36 8.30 14.13
C ARG A 107 1.10 8.62 13.32
N SER A 108 1.26 9.17 12.11
CA SER A 108 0.12 9.45 11.23
C SER A 108 -0.57 8.18 10.73
N ILE A 109 0.18 7.11 10.49
CA ILE A 109 -0.36 5.81 10.08
C ILE A 109 -0.93 5.06 11.30
N GLU A 110 -0.29 5.17 12.47
CA GLU A 110 -0.84 4.64 13.73
C GLU A 110 -2.21 5.25 14.04
N LYS A 111 -2.34 6.58 13.97
CA LYS A 111 -3.62 7.28 14.15
C LYS A 111 -4.66 6.91 13.10
N LEU A 112 -4.24 6.67 11.86
CA LEU A 112 -5.11 6.22 10.78
C LEU A 112 -5.76 4.85 11.11
N LEU A 113 -5.03 3.94 11.75
CA LEU A 113 -5.57 2.63 12.14
C LEU A 113 -6.72 2.74 13.14
N GLU A 114 -6.75 3.79 13.97
CA GLU A 114 -7.83 4.02 14.95
C GLU A 114 -9.14 4.49 14.31
N SER A 115 -9.12 4.88 13.03
CA SER A 115 -10.30 5.35 12.28
C SER A 115 -11.04 4.27 11.50
N PHE A 116 -10.55 3.02 11.54
CA PHE A 116 -11.17 1.83 10.93
C PHE A 116 -11.65 0.87 12.01
#